data_AF-A0A1M6U9R0-F1
#
_entry.id   AF-A0A1M6U9R0-F1
#
_cell.length_a   1.000
_cell.length_b   1.000
_cell.length_c   1.000
_cell.angle_alpha   90.00
_cell.angle_beta   90.00
_cell.angle_gamma   90.00
#
_symmetry.space_group_name_H-M   'P 1'
#
loop_
_entity.id
_entity.type
_entity.pdbx_description
1 polymer ?
#
loop_
_entity_poly.entity_id
_entity_poly.type
_entity_poly.pdbx_seq_one_letter_code
_entity_poly.pdbx_strand_id
1 'polypeptide(L)'
;MKNLITLIILFSGLGLATAQTEAETIAWIKEKIEKYPVDYDKNVVKSINACEITVENYMDNKVSTWIMPTDITGWIAFGPSFKGNVVKHINHLGKVKYVDFISLLDEKREADLASRMMKAILHLNTFCPQKKEVF
;
A
#
# COMPACT_ATOMS: atom_id res chain seq x y z
N MET A 1 25.07 -33.85 -41.00
CA MET A 1 24.88 -32.66 -40.14
C MET A 1 23.40 -32.30 -40.24
N LYS A 2 22.43 -32.96 -39.58
CA LYS A 2 22.20 -33.29 -38.16
C LYS A 2 22.23 -32.07 -37.24
N ASN A 3 21.04 -31.80 -36.67
CA ASN A 3 20.65 -30.83 -35.63
C ASN A 3 20.35 -29.44 -36.23
N LEU A 4 19.16 -29.12 -36.76
CA LEU A 4 17.80 -29.18 -36.20
C LEU A 4 17.69 -28.73 -34.75
N ILE A 5 16.72 -27.84 -34.52
CA ILE A 5 16.20 -27.30 -33.25
C ILE A 5 16.67 -25.87 -32.96
N THR A 6 16.13 -24.97 -33.80
CA THR A 6 15.38 -23.79 -33.39
C THR A 6 14.70 -24.02 -32.03
N LEU A 7 15.26 -23.51 -30.94
CA LEU A 7 14.60 -23.51 -29.64
C LEU A 7 14.66 -22.12 -29.02
N ILE A 8 13.46 -21.63 -28.68
CA ILE A 8 13.17 -20.59 -27.68
C ILE A 8 13.30 -19.15 -28.19
N ILE A 9 12.53 -18.87 -29.24
CA ILE A 9 11.66 -17.69 -29.29
C ILE A 9 10.68 -17.83 -28.11
N LEU A 10 11.03 -17.34 -26.92
CA LEU A 10 10.16 -17.39 -25.73
C LEU A 10 10.47 -16.27 -24.71
N PHE A 11 11.02 -15.15 -25.19
CA PHE A 11 10.93 -13.85 -24.51
C PHE A 11 10.32 -12.76 -25.40
N SER A 12 9.68 -13.18 -26.50
CA SER A 12 8.73 -12.38 -27.27
C SER A 12 7.29 -12.81 -26.95
N GLY A 13 6.99 -13.03 -25.66
CA GLY A 13 5.66 -12.72 -25.15
C GLY A 13 5.61 -11.20 -25.03
N LEU A 14 5.20 -10.48 -26.07
CA LEU A 14 3.83 -9.98 -26.12
C LEU A 14 3.41 -9.51 -24.73
N GLY A 15 3.47 -8.19 -24.53
CA GLY A 15 2.87 -7.49 -23.40
C GLY A 15 1.37 -7.75 -23.34
N LEU A 16 0.99 -8.96 -22.94
CA LEU A 16 -0.16 -9.15 -22.09
C LEU A 16 0.20 -8.33 -20.86
N ALA A 17 -0.34 -7.12 -20.76
CA ALA A 17 -0.40 -6.42 -19.50
C ALA A 17 -1.18 -7.34 -18.57
N THR A 18 -0.49 -8.29 -17.93
CA THR A 18 -1.06 -9.08 -16.86
C THR A 18 -1.45 -8.06 -15.81
N ALA A 19 -2.74 -8.01 -15.49
CA ALA A 19 -3.18 -7.23 -14.35
C ALA A 19 -2.26 -7.57 -13.17
N GLN A 20 -1.75 -6.53 -12.50
CA GLN A 20 -0.89 -6.72 -11.34
C GLN A 20 -1.61 -7.64 -10.34
N THR A 21 -0.91 -8.60 -9.76
CA THR A 21 -1.52 -9.52 -8.79
C THR A 21 -1.66 -8.86 -7.41
N GLU A 22 -2.47 -9.45 -6.53
CA GLU A 22 -2.56 -9.03 -5.12
C GLU A 22 -1.17 -9.07 -4.46
N ALA A 23 -0.44 -10.17 -4.63
CA ALA A 23 0.90 -10.36 -4.04
C ALA A 23 1.91 -9.31 -4.52
N GLU A 24 1.93 -9.01 -5.83
CA GLU A 24 2.80 -7.95 -6.39
C GLU A 24 2.40 -6.56 -5.89
N THR A 25 1.11 -6.31 -5.72
CA THR A 25 0.60 -5.04 -5.17
C THR A 25 1.03 -4.88 -3.71
N ILE A 26 0.88 -5.92 -2.90
CA ILE A 26 1.31 -5.95 -1.50
C ILE A 26 2.82 -5.70 -1.39
N ALA A 27 3.61 -6.43 -2.18
CA ALA A 27 5.07 -6.29 -2.17
C ALA A 27 5.51 -4.86 -2.52
N TRP A 28 4.88 -4.28 -3.55
CA TRP A 28 5.18 -2.91 -3.97
C TRP A 28 4.77 -1.87 -2.92
N ILE A 29 3.56 -1.96 -2.36
CA ILE A 29 3.10 -1.04 -1.30
C ILE A 29 4.07 -1.09 -0.11
N LYS A 30 4.44 -2.31 0.32
CA LYS A 30 5.40 -2.51 1.41
C LYS A 30 6.73 -1.85 1.13
N GLU A 31 7.33 -2.12 -0.04
CA GLU A 31 8.60 -1.51 -0.45
C GLU A 31 8.53 0.02 -0.33
N LYS A 32 7.48 0.64 -0.85
CA LYS A 32 7.37 2.09 -0.90
C LYS A 32 7.17 2.72 0.49
N ILE A 33 6.31 2.15 1.33
CA ILE A 33 6.07 2.66 2.69
C ILE A 33 7.35 2.60 3.53
N GLU A 34 8.13 1.51 3.42
CA GLU A 34 9.37 1.34 4.19
C GLU A 34 10.54 2.17 3.62
N LYS A 35 10.56 2.43 2.31
CA LYS A 35 11.64 3.17 1.63
C LYS A 35 11.50 4.69 1.76
N TYR A 36 10.27 5.20 1.77
CA TYR A 36 9.99 6.64 1.76
C TYR A 36 9.14 7.08 2.95
N PRO A 37 9.57 6.84 4.21
CA PRO A 37 8.90 7.44 5.36
C PRO A 37 8.95 8.97 5.30
N VAL A 38 8.00 9.62 5.97
CA VAL A 38 7.96 11.08 6.14
C VAL A 38 9.04 11.50 7.14
N ASP A 39 9.75 12.59 6.85
CA ASP A 39 10.76 13.19 7.74
C ASP A 39 11.83 12.21 8.29
N TYR A 40 12.04 12.20 9.61
CA TYR A 40 13.01 11.34 10.31
C TYR A 40 12.42 9.99 10.74
N ASP A 41 11.21 9.69 10.28
CA ASP A 41 10.50 8.51 10.71
C ASP A 41 11.13 7.26 10.11
N LYS A 42 10.97 6.14 10.82
CA LYS A 42 11.11 4.82 10.22
C LYS A 42 9.75 4.15 10.22
N ASN A 43 9.30 3.72 9.06
CA ASN A 43 8.12 2.87 8.94
C ASN A 43 8.52 1.40 8.84
N VAL A 44 7.76 0.54 9.51
CA VAL A 44 7.83 -0.92 9.39
C VAL A 44 6.44 -1.43 9.11
N VAL A 45 6.25 -2.08 7.96
CA VAL A 45 4.97 -2.66 7.60
C VAL A 45 4.82 -4.00 8.32
N LYS A 46 3.83 -4.10 9.21
CA LYS A 46 3.56 -5.30 10.00
C LYS A 46 2.67 -6.28 9.26
N SER A 47 1.66 -5.78 8.57
CA SER A 47 0.76 -6.59 7.75
C SER A 47 0.15 -5.76 6.64
N ILE A 48 -0.11 -6.41 5.51
CA ILE A 48 -0.94 -5.90 4.44
C ILE A 48 -1.81 -7.07 4.00
N ASN A 49 -3.12 -6.84 3.90
CA ASN A 49 -4.04 -7.72 3.21
C ASN A 49 -4.95 -6.87 2.32
N ALA A 50 -5.87 -7.52 1.60
CA ALA A 50 -6.78 -6.84 0.70
C ALA A 50 -7.59 -5.70 1.34
N CYS A 51 -7.89 -5.76 2.64
CA CYS A 51 -8.79 -4.85 3.35
C CYS A 51 -8.09 -3.84 4.27
N GLU A 52 -6.88 -4.14 4.75
CA GLU A 52 -6.18 -3.30 5.72
C GLU A 52 -4.65 -3.31 5.56
N ILE A 53 -4.03 -2.21 5.98
CA ILE A 53 -2.60 -2.02 6.05
C ILE A 53 -2.22 -1.59 7.47
N THR A 54 -1.32 -2.33 8.10
CA THR A 54 -0.79 -2.04 9.44
C THR A 54 0.67 -1.62 9.38
N VAL A 55 0.96 -0.42 9.87
CA VAL A 55 2.30 0.19 9.86
C VAL A 55 2.68 0.60 11.28
N GLU A 56 3.86 0.19 11.72
CA GLU A 56 4.54 0.77 12.88
C GLU A 56 5.41 1.93 12.42
N ASN A 57 5.17 3.11 12.99
CA ASN A 57 5.91 4.32 12.75
C ASN A 57 6.78 4.61 13.99
N TYR A 58 8.08 4.75 13.76
CA TYR A 58 9.10 4.98 14.78
C TYR A 58 9.62 6.41 14.68
N MET A 59 9.42 7.17 15.75
CA MET A 59 9.87 8.56 15.90
C MET A 59 10.51 8.73 17.28
N ASP A 60 11.77 9.19 17.36
CA ASP A 60 12.44 9.48 18.65
C ASP A 60 12.32 8.35 19.70
N ASN A 61 12.53 7.10 19.30
CA ASN A 61 12.36 5.88 20.12
C ASN A 61 10.92 5.59 20.60
N LYS A 62 9.93 6.32 20.09
CA LYS A 62 8.50 6.06 20.32
C LYS A 62 7.94 5.30 19.13
N VAL A 63 7.09 4.32 19.42
CA VAL A 63 6.41 3.52 18.38
C VAL A 63 4.94 3.87 18.41
N SER A 64 4.39 4.22 17.25
CA SER A 64 2.95 4.32 17.05
C SER A 64 2.51 3.32 15.99
N THR A 65 1.32 2.76 16.13
CA THR A 65 0.75 1.83 15.16
C THR A 65 -0.41 2.49 14.44
N TRP A 66 -0.39 2.40 13.12
CA TRP A 66 -1.44 2.85 12.23
C TRP A 66 -2.06 1.65 11.54
N ILE A 67 -3.38 1.53 11.63
CA ILE A 67 -4.16 0.51 10.93
C ILE A 67 -5.15 1.26 10.05
N MET A 68 -4.96 1.18 8.74
CA MET A 68 -5.78 1.88 7.75
C MET A 68 -6.49 0.89 6.83
N PRO A 69 -7.76 1.11 6.49
CA PRO A 69 -8.42 0.31 5.47
C PRO A 69 -7.82 0.59 4.08
N THR A 70 -8.15 -0.25 3.10
CA THR A 70 -7.76 -0.04 1.70
C THR A 70 -8.84 0.70 0.88
N ASP A 71 -10.00 1.01 1.46
CA ASP A 71 -11.13 1.71 0.83
C ASP A 71 -10.97 3.25 0.80
N ILE A 72 -9.81 3.74 0.37
CA ILE A 72 -9.53 5.17 0.33
C ILE A 72 -10.51 5.91 -0.60
N THR A 73 -10.91 7.13 -0.20
CA THR A 73 -11.77 8.00 -1.02
C THR A 73 -10.99 8.92 -1.94
N GLY A 74 -9.69 9.07 -1.70
CA GLY A 74 -8.81 9.90 -2.50
C GLY A 74 -7.46 10.12 -1.83
N TRP A 75 -6.69 11.03 -2.39
CA TRP A 75 -5.38 11.43 -1.90
C TRP A 75 -5.37 12.95 -1.69
N ILE A 76 -5.08 13.40 -0.47
CA ILE A 76 -4.91 14.81 -0.13
C ILE A 76 -3.42 15.13 0.02
N ALA A 77 -3.06 16.40 0.24
CA ALA A 77 -1.69 16.92 0.20
C ALA A 77 -0.65 16.21 1.10
N PHE A 78 -1.08 15.28 1.96
CA PHE A 78 -0.21 14.56 2.89
C PHE A 78 -0.45 13.05 2.88
N GLY A 79 -1.32 12.49 2.02
CA GLY A 79 -1.55 11.05 1.99
C GLY A 79 -2.99 10.61 1.70
N PRO A 80 -3.32 9.33 1.92
CA PRO A 80 -4.65 8.80 1.67
C PRO A 80 -5.68 9.43 2.60
N SER A 81 -6.86 9.66 2.05
CA SER A 81 -8.06 10.15 2.74
C SER A 81 -9.16 9.11 2.72
N PHE A 82 -10.02 9.16 3.73
CA PHE A 82 -11.03 8.14 3.99
C PHE A 82 -12.41 8.74 4.28
N LYS A 83 -13.45 7.93 4.07
CA LYS A 83 -14.82 8.33 4.45
C LYS A 83 -15.00 8.21 5.97
N GLY A 84 -14.72 9.30 6.68
CA GLY A 84 -14.86 9.39 8.13
C GLY A 84 -13.65 8.84 8.89
N ASN A 85 -13.76 8.83 10.22
CA ASN A 85 -12.65 8.48 11.12
C ASN A 85 -12.46 6.96 11.23
N VAL A 86 -11.85 6.36 10.21
CA VAL A 86 -11.68 4.89 10.11
C VAL A 86 -10.24 4.43 10.29
N VAL A 87 -9.26 5.33 10.19
CA VAL A 87 -7.85 5.00 10.44
C VAL A 87 -7.61 4.94 11.93
N LYS A 88 -7.23 3.78 12.44
CA LYS A 88 -6.94 3.57 13.86
C LYS A 88 -5.47 3.89 14.14
N HIS A 89 -5.25 4.86 15.02
CA HIS A 89 -3.94 5.25 15.53
C HIS A 89 -3.80 4.79 16.98
N ILE A 90 -2.84 3.91 17.25
CA ILE A 90 -2.41 3.53 18.59
C ILE A 90 -1.09 4.25 18.85
N ASN A 91 -1.10 5.28 19.71
CA ASN A 91 0.12 6.01 20.00
C ASN A 91 1.06 5.22 20.92
N HIS A 92 2.26 5.73 21.15
CA HIS A 92 3.28 5.15 22.04
C HIS A 92 2.85 4.92 23.51
N LEU A 93 1.71 5.47 23.94
CA LEU A 93 1.14 5.23 25.28
C LEU A 93 -0.01 4.20 25.25
N GLY A 94 -0.24 3.56 24.10
CA GLY A 94 -1.36 2.64 23.88
C GLY A 94 -2.72 3.33 23.73
N LYS A 95 -2.77 4.66 23.65
CA LYS A 95 -4.04 5.38 23.47
C LYS A 95 -4.49 5.27 22.03
N VAL A 96 -5.76 4.91 21.86
CA VAL A 96 -6.40 4.76 20.55
C VAL A 96 -7.08 6.07 20.14
N LYS A 97 -6.86 6.48 18.89
CA LYS A 97 -7.59 7.55 18.21
C LYS A 97 -8.01 7.07 16.83
N TYR A 98 -9.05 7.69 16.29
CA TYR A 98 -9.50 7.46 14.93
C TYR A 98 -9.42 8.75 14.14
N VAL A 99 -8.90 8.68 12.92
CA VAL A 99 -8.73 9.81 12.00
C VAL A 99 -9.17 9.43 10.59
N ASP A 100 -9.38 10.42 9.74
CA ASP A 100 -9.86 10.31 8.36
C ASP A 100 -8.77 10.55 7.31
N PHE A 101 -7.53 10.81 7.74
CA PHE A 101 -6.35 10.89 6.89
C PHE A 101 -5.07 10.51 7.64
N ILE A 102 -4.02 10.17 6.90
CA ILE A 102 -2.71 9.83 7.45
C ILE A 102 -1.58 10.20 6.49
N SER A 103 -0.44 10.60 7.04
CA SER A 103 0.80 10.87 6.31
C SER A 103 1.89 9.89 6.72
N LEU A 104 2.07 8.82 5.96
CA LEU A 104 3.14 7.82 6.18
C LEU A 104 4.22 7.84 5.11
N LEU A 105 3.98 8.50 3.98
CA LEU A 105 4.84 8.42 2.79
C LEU A 105 5.29 9.81 2.35
N ASP A 106 6.60 10.03 2.20
CA ASP A 106 7.12 11.24 1.55
C ASP A 106 7.00 11.10 0.02
N GLU A 107 5.88 11.59 -0.49
CA GLU A 107 5.52 11.56 -1.91
C GLU A 107 6.44 12.37 -2.83
N LYS A 108 7.28 13.26 -2.27
CA LYS A 108 8.19 14.10 -3.07
C LYS A 108 9.46 13.37 -3.50
N ARG A 109 9.73 12.18 -2.94
CA ARG A 109 10.96 11.42 -3.17
C ARG A 109 10.95 10.60 -4.45
N GLU A 110 9.78 10.35 -5.04
CA GLU A 110 9.64 9.62 -6.31
C GLU A 110 8.51 10.24 -7.14
N ALA A 111 8.74 10.41 -8.45
CA ALA A 111 7.74 10.99 -9.35
C ALA A 111 6.43 10.20 -9.32
N ASP A 112 5.31 10.93 -9.24
CA ASP A 112 3.94 10.41 -9.23
C ASP A 112 3.67 9.38 -8.13
N LEU A 113 4.47 9.35 -7.06
CA LEU A 113 4.37 8.34 -6.01
C LEU A 113 2.99 8.34 -5.35
N ALA A 114 2.42 9.51 -5.06
CA ALA A 114 1.07 9.67 -4.54
C ALA A 114 0.01 8.98 -5.43
N SER A 115 0.00 9.31 -6.72
CA SER A 115 -0.95 8.76 -7.70
C SER A 115 -0.80 7.25 -7.85
N ARG A 116 0.44 6.76 -7.88
CA ARG A 116 0.75 5.32 -8.00
C ARG A 116 0.38 4.55 -6.73
N MET A 117 0.65 5.12 -5.56
CA MET A 117 0.25 4.54 -4.28
C MET A 117 -1.27 4.48 -4.13
N MET A 118 -1.98 5.57 -4.49
CA MET A 118 -3.43 5.59 -4.51
C MET A 118 -4.00 4.46 -5.39
N LYS A 119 -3.48 4.32 -6.62
CA LYS A 119 -3.88 3.23 -7.53
C LYS A 119 -3.59 1.85 -6.95
N ALA A 120 -2.43 1.66 -6.33
CA ALA A 120 -2.06 0.38 -5.71
C ALA A 120 -2.97 0.02 -4.55
N ILE A 121 -3.29 0.97 -3.66
CA ILE A 121 -4.21 0.75 -2.53
C ILE A 121 -5.62 0.43 -3.03
N LEU A 122 -6.13 1.18 -4.02
CA LEU A 122 -7.44 0.92 -4.62
C LEU A 122 -7.49 -0.44 -5.35
N HIS A 123 -6.42 -0.80 -6.04
CA HIS A 123 -6.28 -2.11 -6.68
C HIS A 123 -6.30 -3.23 -5.62
N LEU A 124 -5.55 -3.07 -4.53
CA LEU A 124 -5.56 -4.01 -3.40
C LEU A 124 -6.96 -4.18 -2.80
N ASN A 125 -7.73 -3.09 -2.68
CA ASN A 125 -9.11 -3.13 -2.19
C ASN A 125 -10.06 -3.95 -3.07
N THR A 126 -9.77 -4.14 -4.37
CA THR A 126 -10.62 -4.98 -5.24
C THR A 126 -10.64 -6.46 -4.82
N PHE A 127 -9.65 -6.89 -4.04
CA PHE A 127 -9.57 -8.24 -3.47
C PHE A 127 -10.28 -8.33 -2.11
N CYS A 128 -10.68 -7.20 -1.51
CA CYS A 128 -11.35 -7.19 -0.22
C CYS A 128 -12.79 -7.69 -0.38
N PRO A 129 -13.23 -8.73 0.34
CA PRO A 129 -14.60 -9.19 0.26
C PRO A 129 -15.57 -8.07 0.62
N GLN A 130 -16.43 -7.68 -0.32
CA GLN A 130 -17.45 -6.67 -0.03
C GLN A 130 -18.37 -7.22 1.06
N LYS A 131 -18.59 -6.42 2.12
CA LYS A 131 -19.64 -6.71 3.09
C LYS A 131 -20.95 -6.69 2.31
N LYS A 132 -21.62 -7.84 2.19
CA LYS A 132 -23.00 -7.88 1.67
C LYS A 132 -23.82 -6.93 2.54
N GLU A 133 -24.34 -5.86 1.96
CA GLU A 133 -25.38 -5.07 2.59
C GLU A 133 -26.57 -6.01 2.80
N VAL A 134 -26.86 -6.31 4.07
CA VAL A 134 -28.10 -6.99 4.43
C VAL A 134 -29.15 -5.90 4.44
N PHE A 135 -29.91 -5.81 3.36
CA PHE A 135 -31.06 -4.92 3.22
C PHE A 135 -32.17 -5.28 4.21
#